data_AF-A0AAJ2CBV6-F1
#
_entry.id   AF-A0AAJ2CBV6-F1
#
_cell.length_a   1.000
_cell.length_b   1.000
_cell.length_c   1.000
_cell.angle_alpha   90.00
_cell.angle_beta   90.00
_cell.angle_gamma   90.00
#
_symmetry.space_group_name_H-M   'P 1'
#
loop_
_entity.id
_entity.type
_entity.pdbx_description
1 polymer ?
#
loop_
_entity_poly.entity_id
_entity_poly.type
_entity_poly.pdbx_seq_one_letter_code
_entity_poly.pdbx_strand_id
1 'polypeptide(L)'
;MRAGAFAASLRERRAVPLLWQHRPGAVVGVIERLAEDERGLRVVARVTHPTAAGLVARGALTGLSFGYRVTAARGGNPRELLALDLAEVSLVAVPMQALARVIAVVKE
;
A
#
# COMPACT_ATOMS: atom_id res chain seq x y z
N MET A 1 8.96 -6.33 -9.54
CA MET A 1 7.66 -7.03 -9.37
C MET A 1 6.95 -7.00 -10.71
N ARG A 2 6.30 -8.08 -11.11
CA ARG A 2 5.53 -8.12 -12.36
C ARG A 2 4.15 -7.46 -12.18
N ALA A 3 3.61 -6.85 -13.23
CA ALA A 3 2.22 -6.41 -13.26
C ALA A 3 1.27 -7.61 -13.04
N GLY A 4 0.19 -7.40 -12.28
CA GLY A 4 -0.79 -8.44 -11.94
C GLY A 4 -0.37 -9.35 -10.79
N ALA A 5 0.75 -9.08 -10.12
CA ALA A 5 1.23 -9.94 -9.05
C ALA A 5 0.38 -9.85 -7.77
N PHE A 6 -0.47 -8.83 -7.58
CA PHE A 6 -1.49 -8.81 -6.52
C PHE A 6 -2.86 -9.33 -6.96
N ALA A 7 -3.09 -9.62 -8.25
CA ALA A 7 -4.42 -9.92 -8.80
C ALA A 7 -5.14 -11.07 -8.06
N ALA A 8 -4.42 -12.12 -7.68
CA ALA A 8 -4.97 -13.23 -6.90
C ALA A 8 -5.40 -12.78 -5.49
N SER A 9 -4.54 -12.02 -4.79
CA SER A 9 -4.82 -11.49 -3.45
C SER A 9 -6.01 -10.53 -3.44
N LEU A 10 -6.11 -9.64 -4.44
CA LEU A 10 -7.22 -8.68 -4.54
C LEU A 10 -8.56 -9.37 -4.82
N ARG A 11 -8.57 -10.48 -5.56
CA ARG A 11 -9.79 -11.28 -5.81
C ARG A 11 -10.37 -11.90 -4.54
N GLU A 12 -9.55 -12.17 -3.54
CA GLU A 12 -9.98 -12.77 -2.27
C GLU A 12 -10.73 -11.77 -1.38
N ARG A 13 -10.69 -10.47 -1.70
CA ARG A 13 -11.43 -9.38 -1.03
C ARG A 13 -11.29 -9.36 0.49
N ARG A 14 -10.11 -9.76 1.00
CA ARG A 14 -9.78 -9.61 2.42
C ARG A 14 -9.69 -8.14 2.81
N ALA A 15 -10.01 -7.85 4.06
CA ALA A 15 -9.73 -6.54 4.64
C ALA A 15 -8.21 -6.35 4.75
N VAL A 16 -7.69 -5.33 4.08
CA VAL A 16 -6.27 -4.93 4.15
C VAL A 16 -6.19 -3.69 5.04
N PRO A 17 -5.46 -3.71 6.17
CA PRO A 17 -5.37 -2.58 7.07
C PRO A 17 -4.51 -1.46 6.45
N LEU A 18 -4.89 -0.21 6.74
CA LEU A 18 -4.04 0.95 6.54
C LEU A 18 -3.27 1.24 7.83
N LEU A 19 -1.95 1.06 7.81
CA LEU A 19 -1.09 1.16 8.98
C LEU A 19 -0.18 2.40 8.97
N TRP A 20 0.41 2.69 10.13
CA TRP A 20 1.49 3.66 10.30
C TRP A 20 2.86 2.95 10.33
N GLN A 21 3.73 3.21 9.36
CA GLN A 21 5.13 2.75 9.34
C GLN A 21 5.28 1.24 9.61
N HIS A 22 4.43 0.42 8.99
CA HIS A 22 4.41 -1.04 9.16
C HIS A 22 4.20 -1.52 10.61
N ARG A 23 3.83 -0.65 11.55
CA ARG A 23 3.67 -1.03 12.96
C ARG A 23 2.39 -1.85 13.15
N PRO A 24 2.46 -3.11 13.61
CA PRO A 24 1.28 -3.90 13.90
C PRO A 24 0.37 -3.19 14.92
N GLY A 25 -0.93 -3.20 14.67
CA GLY A 25 -1.93 -2.54 15.52
C GLY A 25 -2.02 -1.01 15.37
N ALA A 26 -1.10 -0.35 14.67
CA ALA A 26 -1.13 1.09 14.43
C ALA A 26 -2.00 1.45 13.22
N VAL A 27 -3.29 1.10 13.26
CA VAL A 27 -4.25 1.41 12.19
C VAL A 27 -4.52 2.92 12.15
N VAL A 28 -4.44 3.51 10.95
CA VAL A 28 -4.59 4.97 10.76
C VAL A 28 -5.81 5.36 9.94
N GLY A 29 -6.55 4.38 9.44
CA GLY A 29 -7.69 4.62 8.58
C GLY A 29 -8.25 3.33 7.99
N VAL A 30 -9.10 3.52 7.00
CA VAL A 30 -9.79 2.43 6.29
C VAL A 30 -9.50 2.55 4.80
N ILE A 31 -9.11 1.44 4.20
CA ILE A 31 -8.96 1.34 2.75
C ILE A 31 -10.34 1.15 2.13
N GLU A 32 -10.76 2.07 1.28
CA GLU A 32 -12.06 2.06 0.61
C GLU A 32 -11.97 1.35 -0.75
N ARG A 33 -10.80 1.38 -1.40
CA ARG A 33 -10.57 0.70 -2.68
C ARG A 33 -9.10 0.27 -2.85
N LEU A 34 -8.93 -0.94 -3.37
CA LEU A 34 -7.67 -1.46 -3.90
C LEU A 34 -7.88 -1.98 -5.32
N ALA A 35 -6.98 -1.63 -6.22
CA ALA A 35 -6.97 -2.13 -7.59
C ALA A 35 -5.54 -2.12 -8.14
N GLU A 36 -5.18 -3.10 -8.96
CA GLU A 36 -3.98 -2.98 -9.79
C GLU A 36 -4.32 -2.28 -11.12
N ASP A 37 -3.39 -1.46 -11.58
CA ASP A 37 -3.34 -0.90 -12.93
C ASP A 37 -1.95 -1.11 -13.55
N GLU A 38 -1.71 -0.53 -14.72
CA GLU A 38 -0.43 -0.66 -15.44
C GLU A 38 0.77 -0.05 -14.69
N ARG A 39 0.54 0.82 -13.71
CA ARG A 39 1.57 1.49 -12.90
C ARG A 39 1.85 0.72 -11.61
N GLY A 40 0.86 -0.01 -11.09
CA GLY A 40 0.98 -0.83 -9.90
C GLY A 40 -0.30 -0.86 -9.08
N LEU A 41 -0.16 -0.95 -7.75
CA LEU A 41 -1.30 -1.00 -6.84
C LEU A 41 -1.81 0.41 -6.52
N ARG A 42 -3.05 0.69 -6.92
CA ARG A 42 -3.78 1.92 -6.59
C ARG A 42 -4.62 1.73 -5.33
N VAL A 43 -4.49 2.68 -4.41
CA VAL A 43 -5.17 2.68 -3.11
C VAL A 43 -6.01 3.95 -2.98
N VAL A 44 -7.26 3.81 -2.53
CA VAL A 44 -8.08 4.91 -2.04
C VAL A 44 -8.45 4.58 -0.60
N ALA A 45 -8.22 5.52 0.31
CA ALA A 45 -8.41 5.30 1.73
C ALA A 45 -8.85 6.59 2.44
N ARG A 46 -9.62 6.40 3.52
CA ARG A 46 -9.96 7.45 4.47
C ARG A 46 -9.01 7.37 5.66
N VAL A 47 -8.23 8.43 5.88
CA VAL A 47 -7.31 8.53 7.03
C VAL A 47 -8.06 9.14 8.20
N THR A 48 -8.32 8.35 9.25
CA THR A 48 -9.12 8.78 10.42
C THR A 48 -8.26 9.14 11.62
N HIS A 49 -7.01 8.68 11.68
CA HIS A 49 -6.10 9.04 12.75
C HIS A 49 -5.69 10.53 12.61
N PRO A 50 -5.95 11.39 13.61
CA PRO A 50 -5.86 12.84 13.47
C PRO A 50 -4.46 13.33 13.06
N THR A 51 -3.41 12.81 13.71
CA THR A 51 -2.03 13.17 13.38
C THR A 51 -1.63 12.73 11.97
N ALA A 52 -2.02 11.53 11.54
CA ALA A 52 -1.73 11.04 10.18
C ALA A 52 -2.46 11.88 9.14
N ALA A 53 -3.75 12.14 9.34
CA ALA A 53 -4.56 12.97 8.46
C ALA A 53 -3.96 14.37 8.31
N GLY A 54 -3.58 15.01 9.43
CA GLY A 54 -2.92 16.32 9.41
C GLY A 54 -1.54 16.33 8.75
N LEU A 55 -0.79 15.23 8.81
CA LEU A 55 0.49 15.07 8.12
C LEU A 55 0.32 14.87 6.60
N VAL A 56 -0.63 14.04 6.20
CA VAL A 56 -0.96 13.79 4.79
C VAL A 56 -1.51 15.06 4.15
N ALA A 57 -2.45 15.74 4.81
CA ALA A 57 -3.10 16.96 4.31
C ALA A 57 -2.13 18.14 4.09
N ARG A 58 -0.99 18.16 4.79
CA ARG A 58 0.08 19.16 4.61
C ARG A 58 1.24 18.68 3.72
N GLY A 59 1.14 17.48 3.15
CA GLY A 59 2.19 16.89 2.32
C GLY A 59 3.44 16.41 3.07
N ALA A 60 3.40 16.36 4.40
CA ALA A 60 4.54 15.96 5.23
C ALA A 60 4.66 14.43 5.40
N LEU A 61 3.59 13.67 5.15
CA LEU A 61 3.60 12.21 5.10
C LEU A 61 2.91 11.76 3.83
N THR A 62 3.69 11.52 2.78
CA THR A 62 3.17 11.15 1.45
C THR A 62 3.67 9.80 0.99
N GLY A 63 4.60 9.15 1.68
CA GLY A 63 5.10 7.83 1.29
C GLY A 63 4.05 6.75 1.51
N LEU A 64 4.03 5.79 0.58
CA LEU A 64 3.27 4.55 0.71
C LEU A 64 4.21 3.35 0.63
N SER A 65 3.87 2.30 1.34
CA SER A 65 4.53 1.00 1.28
C SER A 65 3.50 -0.09 1.49
N PHE A 66 3.87 -1.32 1.16
CA PHE A 66 2.99 -2.49 1.26
C PHE A 66 3.78 -3.68 1.79
N GLY A 67 3.22 -4.31 2.81
CA GLY A 67 3.67 -5.58 3.36
C GLY A 67 2.97 -6.71 2.63
N TYR A 68 3.73 -7.74 2.26
CA TYR A 68 3.21 -8.87 1.50
C TYR A 68 4.00 -10.15 1.77
N ARG A 69 3.35 -11.28 1.49
CA ARG A 69 4.00 -12.58 1.38
C ARG A 69 4.21 -12.92 -0.09
N VAL A 70 5.37 -13.43 -0.45
CA VAL A 70 5.61 -13.92 -1.82
C VAL A 70 5.06 -15.33 -1.93
N THR A 71 4.16 -15.56 -2.87
CA THR A 71 3.54 -16.87 -3.11
C THR A 71 4.06 -17.54 -4.39
N ALA A 72 4.57 -16.76 -5.35
CA ALA A 72 5.31 -17.27 -6.50
C ALA A 72 6.39 -16.28 -6.97
N ALA A 73 7.55 -16.82 -7.33
CA ALA A 73 8.67 -16.06 -7.87
C ALA A 73 9.57 -16.95 -8.75
N ARG A 74 10.40 -16.34 -9.58
CA ARG A 74 11.41 -17.04 -10.40
C ARG A 74 12.70 -16.26 -10.50
N GLY A 75 13.78 -16.92 -10.92
CA GLY A 75 15.11 -16.33 -11.03
C GLY A 75 15.84 -16.23 -9.69
N GLY A 76 17.03 -15.65 -9.72
CA GLY A 76 17.95 -15.57 -8.57
C GLY A 76 18.22 -14.13 -8.14
N ASN A 77 19.00 -13.39 -8.93
CA ASN A 77 19.42 -12.04 -8.57
C ASN A 77 19.53 -11.10 -9.80
N PRO A 78 18.57 -10.20 -10.04
CA PRO A 78 17.36 -9.99 -9.25
C PRO A 78 16.33 -11.11 -9.43
N ARG A 79 15.58 -11.41 -8.37
CA ARG A 79 14.41 -12.31 -8.44
C ARG A 79 13.20 -11.58 -9.01
N GLU A 80 12.47 -12.21 -9.92
CA GLU A 80 11.19 -11.72 -10.40
C GLU A 80 10.05 -12.21 -9.49
N LEU A 81 9.26 -11.28 -8.95
CA LEU A 81 8.07 -11.58 -8.13
C LEU A 81 6.85 -11.73 -9.05
N LEU A 82 6.24 -12.92 -9.05
CA LEU A 82 5.16 -13.30 -9.95
C LEU A 82 3.78 -13.25 -9.29
N ALA A 83 3.69 -13.64 -8.02
CA ALA A 83 2.45 -13.55 -7.25
C ALA A 83 2.77 -13.22 -5.78
N LEU A 84 2.00 -12.28 -5.24
CA LEU A 84 2.10 -11.76 -3.89
C LEU A 84 0.74 -11.81 -3.22
N ASP A 85 0.76 -12.13 -1.93
CA ASP A 85 -0.36 -11.99 -1.03
C ASP A 85 -0.21 -10.70 -0.22
N LEU A 86 -1.09 -9.72 -0.46
CA LEU A 86 -1.09 -8.42 0.19
C LEU A 86 -1.57 -8.54 1.64
N ALA A 87 -0.72 -8.13 2.58
CA ALA A 87 -1.00 -8.19 4.01
C ALA A 87 -1.45 -6.84 4.58
N GLU A 88 -0.83 -5.74 4.15
CA GLU A 88 -1.13 -4.39 4.64
C GLU A 88 -0.65 -3.31 3.67
N VAL A 89 -1.22 -2.11 3.81
CA VAL A 89 -0.70 -0.88 3.21
C VAL A 89 -0.34 0.09 4.33
N SER A 90 0.80 0.74 4.23
CA SER A 90 1.28 1.68 5.24
C SER A 90 1.50 3.07 4.67
N LEU A 91 1.10 4.09 5.44
CA LEU A 91 1.66 5.44 5.31
C LEU A 91 3.06 5.44 5.94
N VAL A 92 4.05 5.88 5.16
CA VAL A 92 5.46 5.85 5.54
C VAL A 92 6.16 7.18 5.26
N ALA A 93 7.17 7.53 6.04
CA ALA A 93 7.97 8.73 5.81
C ALA A 93 8.85 8.59 4.56
N VAL A 94 9.48 7.43 4.41
CA VAL A 94 10.41 7.11 3.31
C VAL A 94 9.96 5.79 2.68
N PRO A 95 9.37 5.82 1.48
CA PRO A 95 8.96 4.59 0.81
C PRO A 95 10.16 3.90 0.17
N MET A 96 10.17 2.57 0.19
CA MET A 96 11.19 1.78 -0.53
C MET A 96 11.06 1.92 -2.05
N GLN A 97 9.84 2.16 -2.54
CA GLN A 97 9.57 2.51 -3.94
C GLN A 97 9.32 4.02 -4.04
N ALA A 98 10.21 4.76 -4.70
CA ALA A 98 10.18 6.23 -4.70
C ALA A 98 8.85 6.83 -5.20
N LEU A 99 8.20 6.17 -6.17
CA LEU A 99 6.93 6.57 -6.77
C LEU A 99 5.69 6.13 -5.98
N ALA A 100 5.85 5.30 -4.94
CA ALA A 100 4.74 4.90 -4.08
C ALA A 100 4.40 6.09 -3.16
N ARG A 101 3.53 6.96 -3.64
CA ARG A 101 3.18 8.23 -3.00
C ARG A 101 1.69 8.48 -2.98
N VAL A 102 1.23 9.26 -1.99
CA VAL A 102 -0.07 9.92 -2.02
C VAL A 102 -0.07 10.94 -3.16
N ILE A 103 -0.94 10.72 -4.15
CA ILE A 103 -1.01 11.54 -5.37
C ILE A 103 -2.15 12.56 -5.36
N ALA A 104 -3.12 12.39 -4.47
CA ALA A 104 -4.26 13.29 -4.32
C ALA A 104 -4.77 13.23 -2.88
N VAL A 105 -5.23 14.36 -2.37
CA VAL A 105 -5.92 14.47 -1.08
C VAL A 105 -7.18 15.28 -1.33
N VAL A 106 -8.32 14.71 -0.97
CA VAL A 106 -9.60 15.43 -0.95
C VAL A 106 -9.96 15.66 0.51
N LYS A 107 -10.27 16.92 0.85
CA LYS A 107 -10.78 17.28 2.17
C LYS A 107 -12.32 17.27 2.06
N GLU A 108 -12.97 16.51 2.92
CA GLU A 108 -14.42 16.63 3.15
C GLU A 108 -14.74 17.97 3.81
#